data_AF-A0A4Q3T7J9-F1
#
_entry.id   AF-A0A4Q3T7J9-F1
#
_cell.length_a   1.000
_cell.length_b   1.000
_cell.length_c   1.000
_cell.angle_alpha   90.00
_cell.angle_beta   90.00
_cell.angle_gamma   90.00
#
_symmetry.space_group_name_H-M   'P 1'
#
loop_
_entity.id
_entity.type
_entity.pdbx_description
1 polymer ?
#
loop_
_entity_poly.entity_id
_entity_poly.type
_entity_poly.pdbx_seq_one_letter_code
_entity_poly.pdbx_strand_id
1 'polypeptide(L)' 'DRVLVADYKTNRPAPDRIEDADPAYVLQLAIYVAILRQLYPEHRVEAALVWTDGPKLMLVPDAAIDAALTA' A
#
# COMPACT_ATOMS: atom_id res chain seq x y z
N ASP A 1 19.25 1.23 0.73
CA ASP A 1 18.27 1.43 -0.37
C ASP A 1 16.91 0.87 0.01
N ARG A 2 15.83 1.25 -0.68
CA ARG A 2 14.44 0.90 -0.31
C ARG A 2 13.72 0.18 -1.46
N VAL A 3 12.72 -0.63 -1.13
CA VAL A 3 11.77 -1.25 -2.05
C VAL A 3 10.41 -0.59 -1.86
N LEU A 4 9.81 -0.08 -2.94
CA LEU A 4 8.44 0.44 -2.94
C LEU A 4 7.56 -0.47 -3.81
N VAL A 5 6.54 -1.09 -3.22
CA VAL A 5 5.48 -1.75 -3.99
C VAL A 5 4.36 -0.75 -4.28
N ALA A 6 4.00 -0.60 -5.55
CA ALA A 6 2.97 0.32 -5.99
C ALA A 6 1.89 -0.47 -6.75
N ASP A 7 0.64 -0.37 -6.28
CA ASP A 7 -0.51 -0.99 -6.92
C ASP A 7 -1.42 0.07 -7.57
N TYR A 8 -1.79 -0.15 -8.83
CA TYR A 8 -2.52 0.83 -9.62
C TYR A 8 -4.03 0.60 -9.54
N LYS A 9 -4.78 1.67 -9.27
CA LYS A 9 -6.24 1.65 -9.12
C LYS A 9 -6.91 2.66 -10.04
N THR A 10 -8.01 2.20 -10.67
CA THR A 10 -8.78 2.98 -11.66
C THR A 10 -10.12 3.49 -11.13
N ASN A 11 -10.40 3.35 -9.84
CA ASN A 11 -11.64 3.78 -9.20
C ASN A 11 -11.88 5.29 -9.41
N ARG A 12 -13.14 5.68 -9.59
CA ARG A 12 -13.58 7.07 -9.80
C ARG A 12 -14.86 7.34 -8.98
N PRO A 13 -14.88 8.34 -8.08
CA PRO A 13 -13.74 9.18 -7.70
C PRO A 13 -12.67 8.38 -6.95
N ALA A 14 -11.40 8.75 -7.12
CA ALA A 14 -10.35 8.29 -6.22
C ALA A 14 -10.55 8.89 -4.80
N PRO A 15 -10.24 8.14 -3.73
CA PRO A 15 -10.37 8.67 -2.37
C PRO A 15 -9.43 9.86 -2.13
N ASP A 16 -9.75 10.69 -1.14
CA ASP A 16 -8.90 11.82 -0.78
C ASP A 16 -7.79 11.45 0.19
N ARG A 17 -8.01 10.42 0.99
CA ARG A 17 -7.04 9.96 1.99
C ARG A 17 -6.93 8.45 1.96
N ILE A 18 -5.83 7.92 2.49
CA ILE A 18 -5.61 6.47 2.51
C ILE A 18 -6.63 5.76 3.42
N GLU A 19 -7.12 6.45 4.45
CA GLU A 19 -8.12 5.89 5.37
C GLU A 19 -9.50 5.73 4.72
N ASP A 20 -9.74 6.41 3.60
CA ASP A 20 -10.98 6.32 2.82
C ASP A 20 -10.87 5.26 1.70
N ALA A 21 -9.71 4.65 1.51
CA ALA A 21 -9.53 3.57 0.54
C ALA A 21 -10.19 2.28 1.04
N ASP A 22 -10.60 1.42 0.11
CA ASP A 22 -11.15 0.11 0.45
C ASP A 22 -10.13 -0.68 1.32
N PRO A 23 -10.50 -1.15 2.52
CA PRO A 23 -9.62 -1.91 3.39
C PRO A 23 -9.00 -3.15 2.70
N ALA A 24 -9.68 -3.73 1.70
CA ALA A 24 -9.15 -4.83 0.91
C ALA A 24 -7.86 -4.45 0.15
N TYR A 25 -7.74 -3.19 -0.28
CA TYR A 25 -6.52 -2.70 -0.95
C TYR A 25 -5.35 -2.57 0.03
N VAL A 26 -5.63 -2.14 1.27
CA VAL A 26 -4.62 -2.06 2.34
C VAL A 26 -4.16 -3.47 2.72
N LEU A 27 -5.08 -4.41 2.89
CA LEU A 27 -4.76 -5.81 3.17
C LEU A 27 -3.92 -6.45 2.05
N GLN A 28 -4.30 -6.22 0.80
CA GLN A 28 -3.56 -6.71 -0.37
C GLN A 28 -2.10 -6.20 -0.36
N LEU A 29 -1.91 -4.89 -0.16
CA LEU A 29 -0.57 -4.31 -0.05
C LEU A 29 0.18 -4.82 1.17
N ALA A 30 -0.49 -5.06 2.30
CA ALA A 30 0.13 -5.61 3.50
C ALA A 30 0.68 -7.02 3.27
N ILE A 31 -0.05 -7.87 2.53
CA ILE A 31 0.42 -9.19 2.10
C ILE A 31 1.67 -9.05 1.21
N TYR A 32 1.67 -8.11 0.27
CA TYR A 32 2.84 -7.87 -0.59
C TYR A 32 4.05 -7.42 0.23
N VAL A 33 3.86 -6.49 1.17
CA VAL A 33 4.92 -6.02 2.06
C VAL A 33 5.47 -7.18 2.90
N ALA A 34 4.62 -8.03 3.45
CA ALA A 34 5.06 -9.18 4.27
C ALA A 34 5.93 -10.17 3.47
N ILE A 35 5.60 -10.41 2.20
CA ILE A 35 6.40 -11.27 1.31
C ILE A 35 7.71 -10.56 0.94
N LEU A 36 7.65 -9.28 0.56
CA LEU A 36 8.81 -8.51 0.13
C LEU A 36 9.82 -8.29 1.27
N ARG A 37 9.36 -8.11 2.52
CA ARG A 37 10.24 -8.02 3.70
C ARG A 37 11.07 -9.30 3.90
N GLN A 38 10.56 -10.47 3.49
CA GLN A 38 11.31 -11.72 3.52
C GLN A 38 12.31 -11.84 2.36
N LEU A 39 11.95 -11.34 1.18
CA LEU A 39 12.82 -11.39 -0.01
C LEU A 39 13.95 -10.36 0.03
N TYR A 40 13.72 -9.22 0.70
CA TYR A 40 14.65 -8.10 0.79
C TYR A 40 14.93 -7.70 2.26
N PRO A 41 15.56 -8.58 3.07
CA PRO A 41 15.70 -8.37 4.52
C PRO A 41 16.52 -7.13 4.88
N GLU A 42 17.44 -6.71 4.00
CA GLU A 42 18.30 -5.54 4.21
C GLU A 42 17.69 -4.22 3.69
N HIS A 43 16.46 -4.26 3.17
CA HIS A 43 15.82 -3.09 2.57
C HIS A 43 14.55 -2.70 3.32
N ARG A 44 14.32 -1.39 3.47
CA ARG A 44 13.01 -0.89 3.88
C ARG A 44 12.00 -1.18 2.78
N VAL A 45 10.89 -1.82 3.12
CA VAL A 45 9.78 -2.10 2.20
C VAL A 45 8.61 -1.18 2.54
N GLU A 46 8.19 -0.37 1.58
CA GLU A 46 7.06 0.57 1.67
C GLU A 46 5.99 0.21 0.63
N ALA A 47 4.75 0.62 0.85
CA ALA A 47 3.64 0.39 -0.08
C ALA A 47 2.93 1.69 -0.46
N ALA A 48 2.40 1.72 -1.69
CA ALA A 48 1.58 2.82 -2.17
C ALA A 48 0.46 2.36 -3.09
N LEU A 49 -0.64 3.13 -3.10
CA LEU A 49 -1.66 3.09 -4.13
C LEU A 49 -1.42 4.21 -5.13
N VAL A 50 -1.47 3.87 -6.42
CA VAL A 50 -1.45 4.84 -7.52
C VAL A 50 -2.85 4.92 -8.10
N TRP A 51 -3.53 6.03 -7.86
CA TRP A 51 -4.83 6.27 -8.49
C TRP A 51 -4.61 6.86 -9.88
N THR A 52 -5.41 6.45 -10.86
CA THR A 52 -5.33 6.98 -12.23
C THR A 52 -6.41 8.01 -12.55
N ASP A 53 -7.42 8.17 -11.68
CA ASP A 53 -8.48 9.18 -11.79
C ASP A 53 -7.94 10.62 -11.61
N GLY A 54 -6.83 10.75 -10.89
CA GLY A 54 -5.90 11.89 -10.93
C GLY A 54 -4.48 11.36 -10.69
N PRO A 55 -3.39 12.10 -10.95
CA PRO A 55 -2.02 11.60 -10.75
C PRO A 55 -1.66 11.57 -9.25
N LYS A 56 -2.28 10.66 -8.49
CA LYS A 56 -2.19 10.62 -7.03
C LYS A 56 -1.52 9.35 -6.55
N LEU A 57 -0.38 9.53 -5.90
CA LEU A 57 0.30 8.50 -5.14
C LEU A 57 -0.09 8.64 -3.65
N MET A 58 -0.63 7.58 -3.06
CA MET A 58 -0.88 7.51 -1.62
C MET A 58 -0.01 6.45 -0.99
N LEU A 59 0.89 6.87 -0.10
CA LEU A 59 1.63 5.94 0.74
C LEU A 59 0.69 5.28 1.75
N VAL A 60 0.90 3.99 1.99
CA VAL A 60 0.24 3.26 3.06
C VAL A 60 1.16 3.28 4.28
N PRO A 61 0.73 3.87 5.41
CA PRO A 61 1.56 3.90 6.62
C PRO A 61 1.87 2.48 7.12
N ASP A 62 3.09 2.26 7.63
CA ASP A 62 3.50 0.97 8.20
C ASP A 62 2.52 0.48 9.28
N ALA A 63 1.98 1.38 10.10
CA ALA A 63 0.96 1.03 11.10
C ALA A 63 -0.33 0.45 10.49
N ALA A 64 -0.75 0.93 9.30
CA ALA A 64 -1.92 0.41 8.61
C ALA A 64 -1.62 -0.96 7.97
N ILE A 65 -0.39 -1.15 7.48
CA ILE A 65 0.11 -2.45 6.99
C ILE A 65 0.08 -3.48 8.12
N ASP A 66 0.68 -3.15 9.25
CA ASP A 66 0.78 -4.08 10.38
C ASP A 66 -0.61 -4.37 10.96
N ALA A 67 -1.48 -3.36 11.10
CA ALA A 67 -2.85 -3.55 11.58
C ALA A 67 -3.66 -4.48 10.66
N ALA A 68 -3.56 -4.31 9.33
CA ALA A 68 -4.30 -5.12 8.37
C ALA A 68 -3.91 -6.61 8.40
N LEU A 69 -2.68 -6.95 8.81
CA LEU A 69 -2.24 -8.34 8.96
C LEU A 69 -2.72 -9.01 10.24
N THR A 70 -3.21 -8.22 11.20
CA THR A 70 -3.64 -8.70 12.54
C THR A 70 -5.15 -8.69 12.76
N ALA A 71 -5.90 -8.08 11.84
CA ALA A 71 -7.37 -8.02 11.85
C ALA A 71 -8.00 -9.32 11.34
#